data_AF-A0A6N7Q1K4-F1
#
_entry.id   AF-A0A6N7Q1K4-F1
#
_cell.length_a   1.000
_cell.length_b   1.000
_cell.length_c   1.000
_cell.angle_alpha   90.00
_cell.angle_beta   90.00
_cell.angle_gamma   90.00
#
_symmetry.space_group_name_H-M   'P 1'
#
loop_
_entity.id
_entity.type
_entity.pdbx_description
1 polymer ?
#
loop_
_entity_poly.entity_id
_entity_poly.type
_entity_poly.pdbx_seq_one_letter_code
_entity_poly.pdbx_strand_id
1 'polypeptide(L)'
;MAAVLATGCNQILGLVPGEPLPEGEGGSNGGSGGLGGSGGDGGAGGMGGAGGAGGMGGAGGIGGAGGTGGSGGTSAECNVPTDCPETSNECVSATCTVGICGTAFKPTGTICGVNMNLACDGAGQCTGCVTANDCSGQNDECQLRTCIGGACGVAYAAVDDGNACTMDACDPMTGVSHTPINPDDGNACTVDACDPRTGVSHTPVNPDDGNACTVDACDPMTGVSHTPVINDGNPCTADSCDPMTGVSNTPLPAGTDCGMGKQCDGMGQCTGCIDAFDCPGQVTECRAPTCTNGICGTIYAPAGTPLSTESSGDCKRHVCDGMGAAIVEDDAMDEPDDNNSCTLDACLAGAPTHLPVALGTTCTDGGGTVCDDNGTCVACNVDADCMNGDVCMANACVAPATCMDGIMNGDETGVDCGGAMCLKCNGDACGSDAECQSGICSGGMCVANINGCTPSMATDLTAMSATTVTFSSLSYTPKCIKVKAGTVVTFSGSFANHPLQGGYMDLANLPTPAASGPFVPVTDAGTSKGFTLSTQGTYPFYCVPHASLGMNGAVFVVP
;
A
#
# COMPACT_ATOMS: atom_id res chain seq x y z
N MET A 1 10.82 5.73 -40.89
CA MET A 1 11.18 7.13 -41.21
C MET A 1 11.89 7.73 -40.01
N ALA A 2 12.96 8.51 -40.23
CA ALA A 2 13.63 9.47 -39.34
C ALA A 2 13.83 9.15 -37.83
N ALA A 3 15.10 9.20 -37.40
CA ALA A 3 15.53 9.31 -36.00
C ALA A 3 16.34 10.62 -35.78
N VAL A 4 16.20 11.25 -34.60
CA VAL A 4 17.03 12.32 -33.98
C VAL A 4 16.80 12.21 -32.45
N LEU A 5 17.72 12.12 -31.48
CA LEU A 5 19.20 12.19 -31.39
C LEU A 5 19.85 13.55 -31.01
N ALA A 6 19.62 14.02 -29.78
CA ALA A 6 20.39 15.02 -29.01
C ALA A 6 20.24 14.65 -27.50
N THR A 7 21.22 14.52 -26.59
CA THR A 7 22.59 15.05 -26.42
C THR A 7 22.61 16.58 -26.19
N GLY A 8 23.10 17.17 -25.08
CA GLY A 8 23.70 16.66 -23.82
C GLY A 8 24.21 17.87 -22.96
N CYS A 9 25.02 17.60 -21.92
CA CYS A 9 25.65 18.59 -20.98
C CYS A 9 24.72 19.28 -19.93
N ASN A 10 25.16 19.59 -18.69
CA ASN A 10 26.47 19.41 -18.03
C ASN A 10 26.34 19.21 -16.49
N GLN A 11 27.41 18.77 -15.82
CA GLN A 11 27.52 18.43 -14.38
C GLN A 11 27.68 19.65 -13.42
N ILE A 12 27.82 19.30 -12.11
CA ILE A 12 28.31 20.05 -10.92
C ILE A 12 27.16 20.35 -9.92
N LEU A 13 27.21 20.06 -8.62
CA LEU A 13 28.28 19.66 -7.68
C LEU A 13 27.74 18.58 -6.70
N GLY A 14 28.58 17.67 -6.19
CA GLY A 14 28.18 16.73 -5.12
C GLY A 14 28.64 17.18 -3.73
N LEU A 15 27.84 16.91 -2.69
CA LEU A 15 28.27 16.95 -1.29
C LEU A 15 27.65 15.78 -0.50
N VAL A 16 28.47 15.20 0.37
CA VAL A 16 28.16 14.04 1.22
C VAL A 16 27.67 14.54 2.59
N PRO A 17 26.63 13.97 3.21
CA PRO A 17 26.33 14.21 4.62
C PRO A 17 27.32 13.42 5.49
N GLY A 18 28.11 14.15 6.30
CA GLY A 18 28.99 13.56 7.31
C GLY A 18 28.24 13.13 8.57
N GLU A 19 28.84 12.22 9.33
CA GLU A 19 28.27 11.58 10.52
C GLU A 19 28.15 12.50 11.75
N PRO A 20 27.27 12.17 12.72
CA PRO A 20 27.19 12.86 14.01
C PRO A 20 28.26 12.37 15.00
N LEU A 21 28.61 13.20 15.99
CA LEU A 21 29.38 12.80 17.17
C LEU A 21 28.79 13.41 18.46
N PRO A 22 29.05 12.81 19.65
CA PRO A 22 28.01 12.68 20.68
C PRO A 22 28.43 13.08 22.11
N GLU A 23 27.43 13.26 22.98
CA GLU A 23 27.46 13.08 24.44
C GLU A 23 26.04 12.56 24.82
N GLY A 24 25.78 11.49 25.59
CA GLY A 24 26.61 10.69 26.49
C GLY A 24 26.71 11.37 27.86
N GLU A 25 26.17 10.90 29.00
CA GLU A 25 25.43 9.69 29.40
C GLU A 25 24.34 10.14 30.43
N GLY A 26 23.39 9.41 31.01
CA GLY A 26 23.13 7.97 31.18
C GLY A 26 22.80 7.67 32.66
N GLY A 27 21.78 6.85 32.93
CA GLY A 27 21.42 6.36 34.29
C GLY A 27 20.40 7.26 35.04
N SER A 28 19.12 6.97 35.27
CA SER A 28 18.35 5.73 35.59
C SER A 28 18.10 5.48 37.08
N ASN A 29 16.81 5.26 37.40
CA ASN A 29 16.24 4.53 38.54
C ASN A 29 16.47 5.14 39.95
N GLY A 30 15.45 5.49 40.75
CA GLY A 30 14.18 4.78 40.99
C GLY A 30 14.20 4.12 42.37
N GLY A 31 13.09 4.14 43.12
CA GLY A 31 12.93 3.31 44.33
C GLY A 31 12.64 4.03 45.65
N SER A 32 11.35 4.25 45.89
CA SER A 32 10.64 4.21 47.17
C SER A 32 11.36 3.69 48.44
N GLY A 33 11.10 4.33 49.60
CA GLY A 33 10.75 3.59 50.83
C GLY A 33 11.38 4.00 52.17
N GLY A 34 10.64 4.76 52.98
CA GLY A 34 10.29 4.39 54.37
C GLY A 34 11.32 4.36 55.53
N LEU A 35 10.93 5.04 56.62
CA LEU A 35 11.19 4.75 58.05
C LEU A 35 12.51 5.22 58.72
N GLY A 36 12.38 6.25 59.58
CA GLY A 36 12.65 6.14 61.03
C GLY A 36 14.05 6.47 61.60
N GLY A 37 14.07 7.33 62.64
CA GLY A 37 14.97 7.15 63.79
C GLY A 37 16.06 8.20 64.09
N SER A 38 15.74 9.14 65.00
CA SER A 38 16.58 9.64 66.12
C SER A 38 18.07 10.04 65.97
N GLY A 39 18.36 11.32 66.32
CA GLY A 39 19.39 11.69 67.33
C GLY A 39 20.69 12.38 66.87
N GLY A 40 21.14 13.41 67.63
CA GLY A 40 22.57 13.78 67.74
C GLY A 40 23.03 15.24 67.45
N ASP A 41 22.86 16.13 68.44
CA ASP A 41 23.80 17.15 68.99
C ASP A 41 24.65 18.17 68.18
N GLY A 42 24.76 19.39 68.78
CA GLY A 42 25.81 20.42 68.59
C GLY A 42 25.34 21.69 67.85
N GLY A 43 25.14 22.88 68.44
CA GLY A 43 26.00 23.74 69.29
C GLY A 43 26.34 25.04 68.51
N ALA A 44 26.46 26.26 69.03
CA ALA A 44 26.41 26.81 70.40
C ALA A 44 26.23 28.37 70.42
N GLY A 45 25.95 28.97 71.60
CA GLY A 45 25.98 30.43 71.89
C GLY A 45 24.62 31.17 71.75
N GLY A 46 24.10 31.97 72.69
CA GLY A 46 24.66 32.66 73.89
C GLY A 46 25.00 34.13 73.56
N MET A 47 24.57 35.20 74.26
CA MET A 47 24.06 35.41 75.64
C MET A 47 23.02 36.57 75.66
N GLY A 48 22.02 36.64 76.56
CA GLY A 48 22.01 37.49 77.80
C GLY A 48 21.14 38.75 77.60
N GLY A 49 20.25 39.26 78.48
CA GLY A 49 20.12 39.23 79.95
C GLY A 49 20.69 40.54 80.57
N ALA A 50 20.07 41.28 81.52
CA ALA A 50 18.79 41.17 82.25
C ALA A 50 18.49 42.47 83.08
N GLY A 51 17.32 42.54 83.75
CA GLY A 51 16.97 43.51 84.84
C GLY A 51 16.07 44.70 84.42
N GLY A 52 15.00 45.12 85.12
CA GLY A 52 14.44 44.76 86.44
C GLY A 52 15.02 45.59 87.61
N ALA A 53 14.27 46.10 88.62
CA ALA A 53 12.82 46.15 88.89
C ALA A 53 12.50 47.10 90.09
N GLY A 54 11.22 47.43 90.34
CA GLY A 54 10.69 47.96 91.62
C GLY A 54 10.54 49.51 91.74
N GLY A 55 9.65 50.07 92.58
CA GLY A 55 8.56 49.45 93.36
C GLY A 55 8.06 50.26 94.59
N MET A 56 6.79 50.69 94.55
CA MET A 56 5.82 50.91 95.67
C MET A 56 5.97 52.05 96.73
N GLY A 57 4.82 52.69 97.01
CA GLY A 57 4.42 53.28 98.31
C GLY A 57 4.87 54.72 98.63
N GLY A 58 4.14 55.56 99.38
CA GLY A 58 2.80 55.42 99.96
C GLY A 58 2.54 56.39 101.14
N ALA A 59 1.42 57.12 101.11
CA ALA A 59 0.68 57.81 102.19
C ALA A 59 1.39 58.48 103.42
N GLY A 60 0.92 59.68 103.79
CA GLY A 60 1.14 60.27 105.13
C GLY A 60 0.71 61.73 105.23
N GLY A 61 -0.12 62.08 106.23
CA GLY A 61 -0.59 63.45 106.49
C GLY A 61 -0.10 64.00 107.83
N ILE A 62 -0.88 64.95 108.41
CA ILE A 62 -0.61 65.83 109.58
C ILE A 62 0.39 66.97 109.29
N GLY A 63 0.23 68.20 109.76
CA GLY A 63 -0.77 68.77 110.68
C GLY A 63 -0.12 69.29 111.97
N GLY A 64 -0.53 70.48 112.45
CA GLY A 64 -0.18 70.95 113.80
C GLY A 64 0.47 72.34 113.85
N ALA A 65 -0.15 73.22 114.62
CA ALA A 65 0.32 74.58 114.89
C ALA A 65 1.24 74.66 116.12
N GLY A 66 1.92 75.79 116.25
CA GLY A 66 2.22 76.42 117.55
C GLY A 66 3.63 76.18 118.12
N GLY A 67 4.07 77.10 118.98
CA GLY A 67 5.29 76.93 119.78
C GLY A 67 6.11 78.20 119.93
N THR A 68 5.74 79.07 120.87
CA THR A 68 6.56 80.19 121.33
C THR A 68 7.82 79.72 122.09
N GLY A 69 8.95 80.38 121.84
CA GLY A 69 10.14 80.44 122.70
C GLY A 69 11.11 81.45 122.07
N GLY A 70 11.66 82.45 122.75
CA GLY A 70 11.96 82.53 124.19
C GLY A 70 13.21 81.70 124.48
N SER A 71 14.35 82.26 124.91
CA SER A 71 14.64 83.63 125.36
C SER A 71 16.15 83.90 125.31
N GLY A 72 16.55 85.17 125.30
CA GLY A 72 17.94 85.59 125.52
C GLY A 72 18.71 85.95 124.24
N GLY A 73 19.32 87.14 124.14
CA GLY A 73 19.34 88.22 125.12
C GLY A 73 19.87 89.52 124.53
N THR A 74 19.75 90.60 125.33
CA THR A 74 20.14 91.99 125.03
C THR A 74 19.52 92.58 123.76
N SER A 75 18.69 93.63 123.92
CA SER A 75 18.30 94.49 122.81
C SER A 75 19.55 95.17 122.24
N ALA A 76 20.06 94.63 121.13
CA ALA A 76 21.08 95.30 120.33
C ALA A 76 20.40 96.44 119.56
N GLU A 77 20.50 97.65 120.10
CA GLU A 77 20.00 98.86 119.46
C GLU A 77 20.85 99.17 118.22
N CYS A 78 20.24 99.19 117.04
CA CYS A 78 20.90 99.51 115.77
C CYS A 78 20.55 100.93 115.29
N ASN A 79 21.44 101.57 114.54
CA ASN A 79 21.16 102.83 113.83
C ASN A 79 21.17 102.65 112.31
N VAL A 80 21.97 101.72 111.78
CA VAL A 80 22.02 101.35 110.36
C VAL A 80 22.00 99.81 110.18
N PRO A 81 21.59 99.29 109.01
CA PRO A 81 21.52 97.85 108.76
C PRO A 81 22.82 97.07 108.99
N THR A 82 23.99 97.71 108.86
CA THR A 82 25.31 97.11 109.11
C THR A 82 25.66 96.96 110.58
N ASP A 83 24.87 97.54 111.50
CA ASP A 83 25.01 97.29 112.95
C ASP A 83 24.38 95.94 113.34
N CYS A 84 23.66 95.30 112.41
CA CYS A 84 22.97 94.03 112.61
C CYS A 84 23.83 92.83 112.17
N PRO A 85 23.62 91.64 112.76
CA PRO A 85 24.35 90.43 112.35
C PRO A 85 24.17 90.10 110.87
N GLU A 86 25.27 89.75 110.20
CA GLU A 86 25.28 89.30 108.81
C GLU A 86 24.36 88.11 108.58
N THR A 87 23.57 88.14 107.50
CA THR A 87 22.60 87.09 107.19
C THR A 87 23.26 85.97 106.39
N SER A 88 23.16 84.73 106.87
CA SER A 88 23.76 83.53 106.24
C SER A 88 23.11 83.08 104.91
N ASN A 89 22.11 83.80 104.41
CA ASN A 89 21.45 83.55 103.13
C ASN A 89 21.71 84.74 102.19
N GLU A 90 22.36 84.47 101.06
CA GLU A 90 22.74 85.47 100.06
C GLU A 90 21.55 86.16 99.38
N CYS A 91 20.34 85.58 99.43
CA CYS A 91 19.09 86.17 98.96
C CYS A 91 18.31 86.94 100.04
N VAL A 92 18.91 87.11 101.22
CA VAL A 92 18.41 87.95 102.32
C VAL A 92 19.41 89.09 102.55
N SER A 93 18.94 90.22 103.05
CA SER A 93 19.79 91.29 103.59
C SER A 93 19.27 91.76 104.95
N ALA A 94 20.20 92.07 105.86
CA ALA A 94 19.87 92.69 107.14
C ALA A 94 19.21 94.07 106.94
N THR A 95 18.33 94.44 107.86
CA THR A 95 17.68 95.76 107.93
C THR A 95 17.71 96.27 109.37
N CYS A 96 17.72 97.59 109.55
CA CYS A 96 17.57 98.23 110.85
C CYS A 96 16.37 99.18 110.78
N THR A 97 15.39 98.99 111.66
CA THR A 97 14.14 99.77 111.67
C THR A 97 13.82 100.21 113.09
N VAL A 98 13.85 101.54 113.34
CA VAL A 98 13.53 102.15 114.64
C VAL A 98 14.26 101.47 115.81
N GLY A 99 15.58 101.31 115.70
CA GLY A 99 16.41 100.69 116.73
C GLY A 99 16.47 99.16 116.71
N ILE A 100 15.69 98.47 115.89
CA ILE A 100 15.57 97.01 115.90
C ILE A 100 16.07 96.39 114.60
N CYS A 101 16.95 95.39 114.72
CA CYS A 101 17.43 94.58 113.61
C CYS A 101 16.36 93.63 113.08
N GLY A 102 16.27 93.54 111.75
CA GLY A 102 15.41 92.63 110.99
C GLY A 102 16.08 92.18 109.69
N THR A 103 15.29 91.58 108.80
CA THR A 103 15.76 91.05 107.51
C THR A 103 14.73 91.26 106.41
N ALA A 104 15.18 91.43 105.16
CA ALA A 104 14.33 91.49 103.98
C ALA A 104 14.91 90.62 102.84
N PHE A 105 14.06 90.14 101.93
CA PHE A 105 14.51 89.41 100.74
C PHE A 105 15.08 90.37 99.69
N LYS A 106 16.14 89.94 99.00
CA LYS A 106 16.69 90.68 97.85
C LYS A 106 15.77 90.54 96.63
N PRO A 107 15.76 91.52 95.70
CA PRO A 107 14.90 91.47 94.52
C PRO A 107 15.11 90.21 93.66
N THR A 108 14.05 89.76 92.99
CA THR A 108 14.12 88.69 91.98
C THR A 108 15.18 89.03 90.92
N GLY A 109 16.01 88.07 90.54
CA GLY A 109 17.13 88.29 89.61
C GLY A 109 18.45 88.71 90.27
N THR A 110 18.48 88.95 91.59
CA THR A 110 19.75 89.23 92.29
C THR A 110 20.64 87.99 92.26
N ILE A 111 21.90 88.13 91.82
CA ILE A 111 22.85 87.01 91.71
C ILE A 111 23.12 86.41 93.09
N CYS A 112 23.11 85.08 93.16
CA CYS A 112 23.40 84.29 94.35
C CYS A 112 24.15 83.00 93.97
N GLY A 113 24.80 82.38 94.95
CA GLY A 113 25.62 81.19 94.78
C GLY A 113 27.02 81.51 94.23
N VAL A 114 28.01 80.74 94.70
CA VAL A 114 29.45 80.92 94.41
C VAL A 114 29.87 80.83 92.93
N ASN A 115 28.95 80.46 92.03
CA ASN A 115 29.20 80.31 90.59
C ASN A 115 28.52 81.38 89.71
N MET A 116 27.88 82.40 90.31
CA MET A 116 27.18 83.51 89.60
C MET A 116 26.10 83.11 88.58
N ASN A 117 25.66 81.85 88.58
CA ASN A 117 24.74 81.27 87.59
C ASN A 117 23.37 80.90 88.20
N LEU A 118 23.08 81.39 89.40
CA LEU A 118 21.77 81.30 90.05
C LEU A 118 21.28 82.69 90.42
N ALA A 119 19.96 82.85 90.48
CA ALA A 119 19.28 84.09 90.80
C ALA A 119 18.34 83.91 91.99
N CYS A 120 18.20 84.96 92.81
CA CYS A 120 17.18 85.01 93.84
C CYS A 120 15.80 85.05 93.19
N ASP A 121 14.85 84.28 93.72
CA ASP A 121 13.46 84.25 93.28
C ASP A 121 12.62 85.45 93.77
N GLY A 122 13.13 86.18 94.77
CA GLY A 122 12.42 87.27 95.46
C GLY A 122 11.64 86.82 96.71
N ALA A 123 11.56 85.51 96.96
CA ALA A 123 11.05 84.90 98.19
C ALA A 123 12.19 84.42 99.13
N GLY A 124 13.45 84.65 98.74
CA GLY A 124 14.63 84.37 99.55
C GLY A 124 15.35 83.07 99.19
N GLN A 125 14.99 82.40 98.10
CA GLN A 125 15.65 81.21 97.61
C GLN A 125 16.45 81.50 96.32
N CYS A 126 17.56 80.77 96.15
CA CYS A 126 18.44 80.85 94.99
C CYS A 126 18.07 79.73 93.99
N THR A 127 17.63 80.07 92.77
CA THR A 127 17.16 79.10 91.75
C THR A 127 18.01 79.16 90.47
N GLY A 128 17.97 78.08 89.66
CA GLY A 128 18.72 77.97 88.42
C GLY A 128 18.09 78.69 87.22
N CYS A 129 16.80 79.01 87.31
CA CYS A 129 16.09 79.90 86.39
C CYS A 129 14.86 80.49 87.09
N VAL A 130 14.34 81.59 86.54
CA VAL A 130 13.04 82.21 86.86
C VAL A 130 12.16 82.27 85.60
N THR A 131 12.77 82.37 84.42
CA THR A 131 12.14 82.34 83.10
C THR A 131 12.87 81.39 82.15
N ALA A 132 12.20 80.96 81.07
CA ALA A 132 12.81 80.11 80.03
C ALA A 132 13.96 80.78 79.24
N ASN A 133 14.17 82.10 79.41
CA ASN A 133 15.29 82.83 78.81
C ASN A 133 16.56 82.80 79.66
N ASP A 134 16.46 82.41 80.94
CA ASP A 134 17.62 82.24 81.81
C ASP A 134 18.34 80.91 81.52
N CYS A 135 17.69 80.02 80.76
CA CYS A 135 18.20 78.72 80.36
C CYS A 135 19.05 78.80 79.09
N SER A 136 20.22 78.16 79.11
CA SER A 136 21.11 78.05 77.95
C SER A 136 20.54 77.14 76.86
N GLY A 137 20.65 77.57 75.60
CA GLY A 137 20.20 76.84 74.41
C GLY A 137 19.59 77.81 73.38
N GLN A 138 19.12 77.31 72.24
CA GLN A 138 18.24 78.07 71.34
C GLN A 138 16.85 77.41 71.31
N ASN A 139 15.84 78.20 70.95
CA ASN A 139 14.53 77.65 70.59
C ASN A 139 14.56 77.40 69.08
N ASP A 140 14.01 76.29 68.64
CA ASP A 140 13.76 75.97 67.24
C ASP A 140 12.32 75.46 67.06
N GLU A 141 11.91 75.16 65.82
CA GLU A 141 10.53 74.72 65.53
C GLU A 141 10.20 73.33 66.13
N CYS A 142 11.20 72.57 66.58
CA CYS A 142 11.05 71.26 67.20
C CYS A 142 11.23 71.29 68.73
N GLN A 143 11.88 72.31 69.28
CA GLN A 143 12.29 72.38 70.69
C GLN A 143 12.18 73.79 71.29
N LEU A 144 11.45 73.91 72.40
CA LEU A 144 11.35 75.14 73.18
C LEU A 144 12.03 74.97 74.55
N ARG A 145 12.91 75.91 74.93
CA ARG A 145 13.42 75.97 76.31
C ARG A 145 12.29 76.24 77.28
N THR A 146 12.34 75.61 78.46
CA THR A 146 11.36 75.80 79.54
C THR A 146 12.09 76.00 80.88
N CYS A 147 11.44 76.75 81.78
CA CYS A 147 11.84 76.86 83.18
C CYS A 147 10.64 76.45 84.03
N ILE A 148 10.72 75.31 84.72
CA ILE A 148 9.64 74.76 85.55
C ILE A 148 10.23 74.37 86.91
N GLY A 149 9.65 74.88 87.99
CA GLY A 149 10.13 74.60 89.36
C GLY A 149 11.53 75.14 89.66
N GLY A 150 11.99 76.17 88.92
CA GLY A 150 13.33 76.76 89.09
C GLY A 150 14.47 75.97 88.43
N ALA A 151 14.15 74.98 87.59
CA ALA A 151 15.09 74.20 86.80
C ALA A 151 14.81 74.32 85.29
N CYS A 152 15.88 74.27 84.49
CA CYS A 152 15.82 74.35 83.03
C CYS A 152 15.50 72.98 82.40
N GLY A 153 14.63 73.00 81.39
CA GLY A 153 14.29 71.85 80.56
C GLY A 153 13.99 72.24 79.12
N VAL A 154 13.60 71.26 78.31
CA VAL A 154 13.14 71.46 76.93
C VAL A 154 11.80 70.76 76.72
N ALA A 155 10.92 71.40 75.94
CA ALA A 155 9.68 70.80 75.46
C ALA A 155 9.84 70.51 73.96
N TYR A 156 9.51 69.29 73.55
CA TYR A 156 9.57 68.84 72.16
C TYR A 156 8.21 69.03 71.48
N ALA A 157 8.21 69.36 70.19
CA ALA A 157 7.02 69.34 69.36
C ALA A 157 6.42 67.93 69.27
N ALA A 158 5.10 67.83 69.13
CA ALA A 158 4.44 66.56 68.81
C ALA A 158 4.70 66.26 67.32
N VAL A 159 5.67 65.38 67.06
CA VAL A 159 6.12 65.03 65.70
C VAL A 159 5.21 63.98 65.04
N ASP A 160 4.56 63.14 65.84
CA ASP A 160 3.70 62.04 65.44
C ASP A 160 2.25 62.55 65.20
N ASP A 161 1.71 62.41 63.98
CA ASP A 161 0.31 62.75 63.66
C ASP A 161 -0.69 61.62 63.95
N GLY A 162 -0.20 60.46 64.40
CA GLY A 162 -0.99 59.26 64.66
C GLY A 162 -1.36 58.47 63.42
N ASN A 163 -0.79 58.78 62.24
CA ASN A 163 -1.04 58.09 60.99
C ASN A 163 0.11 57.14 60.64
N ALA A 164 -0.14 55.83 60.73
CA ALA A 164 0.83 54.78 60.39
C ALA A 164 1.22 54.73 58.89
N CYS A 165 0.62 55.58 58.05
CA CYS A 165 0.91 55.74 56.64
C CYS A 165 1.78 56.98 56.32
N THR A 166 2.28 57.68 57.33
CA THR A 166 3.23 58.78 57.18
C THR A 166 4.55 58.46 57.87
N MET A 167 5.65 58.93 57.27
CA MET A 167 6.94 59.00 57.94
C MET A 167 7.07 60.38 58.55
N ASP A 168 7.08 60.40 59.87
CA ASP A 168 7.03 61.59 60.69
C ASP A 168 8.44 62.01 61.14
N ALA A 169 8.79 63.24 60.82
CA ALA A 169 10.09 63.83 61.13
C ALA A 169 9.93 65.29 61.55
N CYS A 170 10.85 65.80 62.36
CA CYS A 170 10.95 67.22 62.68
C CYS A 170 12.33 67.73 62.32
N ASP A 171 12.39 68.63 61.34
CA ASP A 171 13.62 69.33 60.95
C ASP A 171 13.73 70.64 61.76
N PRO A 172 14.86 70.92 62.43
CA PRO A 172 15.00 72.12 63.27
C PRO A 172 14.83 73.46 62.54
N MET A 173 14.89 73.50 61.21
CA MET A 173 14.67 74.72 60.41
C MET A 173 13.30 74.76 59.73
N THR A 174 12.73 73.62 59.31
CA THR A 174 11.44 73.58 58.58
C THR A 174 10.26 73.07 59.40
N GLY A 175 10.49 72.60 60.63
CA GLY A 175 9.45 72.10 61.54
C GLY A 175 9.05 70.65 61.27
N VAL A 176 7.88 70.27 61.78
CA VAL A 176 7.31 68.92 61.63
C VAL A 176 6.85 68.68 60.20
N SER A 177 7.14 67.49 59.67
CA SER A 177 6.73 67.03 58.35
C SER A 177 6.26 65.58 58.40
N HIS A 178 5.13 65.32 57.74
CA HIS A 178 4.50 64.00 57.61
C HIS A 178 4.56 63.62 56.12
N THR A 179 5.47 62.73 55.73
CA THR A 179 5.62 62.32 54.32
C THR A 179 4.88 61.02 54.05
N PRO A 180 3.91 60.97 53.10
CA PRO A 180 3.17 59.74 52.83
C PRO A 180 4.09 58.58 52.42
N ILE A 181 3.91 57.44 53.07
CA ILE A 181 4.55 56.17 52.71
C ILE A 181 3.86 55.64 51.45
N ASN A 182 4.64 55.27 50.44
CA ASN A 182 4.11 54.54 49.28
C ASN A 182 3.77 53.10 49.71
N PRO A 183 2.51 52.64 49.61
CA PRO A 183 2.15 51.27 50.01
C PRO A 183 2.52 50.21 48.97
N ASP A 184 2.87 50.60 47.74
CA ASP A 184 3.21 49.71 46.64
C ASP A 184 4.52 48.93 46.92
N ASP A 185 4.44 47.59 46.99
CA ASP A 185 5.61 46.70 47.17
C ASP A 185 6.28 46.28 45.85
N GLY A 186 5.74 46.73 44.71
CA GLY A 186 6.20 46.40 43.37
C GLY A 186 5.76 45.03 42.87
N ASN A 187 4.86 44.33 43.57
CA ASN A 187 4.36 43.02 43.19
C ASN A 187 2.93 43.13 42.62
N ALA A 188 2.77 42.84 41.33
CA ALA A 188 1.48 42.89 40.64
C ALA A 188 0.45 41.84 41.14
N CYS A 189 0.86 40.95 42.06
CA CYS A 189 0.03 39.94 42.73
C CYS A 189 -0.46 40.36 44.11
N THR A 190 -0.23 41.60 44.54
CA THR A 190 -0.73 42.17 45.80
C THR A 190 -1.65 43.35 45.53
N VAL A 191 -2.71 43.47 46.34
CA VAL A 191 -3.45 44.73 46.48
C VAL A 191 -2.82 45.47 47.63
N ASP A 192 -2.17 46.57 47.29
CA ASP A 192 -1.47 47.43 48.23
C ASP A 192 -2.39 48.53 48.76
N ALA A 193 -2.46 48.61 50.07
CA ALA A 193 -3.25 49.60 50.78
C ALA A 193 -2.49 50.10 52.01
N CYS A 194 -2.88 51.26 52.51
CA CYS A 194 -2.44 51.73 53.81
C CYS A 194 -3.65 52.22 54.61
N ASP A 195 -3.94 51.55 55.73
CA ASP A 195 -4.93 52.01 56.71
C ASP A 195 -4.21 52.95 57.69
N PRO A 196 -4.64 54.22 57.83
CA PRO A 196 -3.98 55.20 58.69
C PRO A 196 -3.76 54.76 60.15
N ARG A 197 -4.47 53.76 60.64
CA ARG A 197 -4.38 53.24 62.01
C ARG A 197 -3.59 51.94 62.14
N THR A 198 -3.42 51.17 61.06
CA THR A 198 -2.69 49.88 61.10
C THR A 198 -1.48 49.79 60.18
N GLY A 199 -1.26 50.80 59.34
CA GLY A 199 -0.11 50.91 58.44
C GLY A 199 -0.33 50.25 57.08
N VAL A 200 0.78 50.07 56.36
CA VAL A 200 0.82 49.45 55.03
C VAL A 200 0.45 47.96 55.12
N SER A 201 -0.35 47.50 54.16
CA SER A 201 -0.74 46.10 54.02
C SER A 201 -0.74 45.68 52.56
N HIS A 202 -0.11 44.54 52.28
CA HIS A 202 -0.05 43.90 50.98
C HIS A 202 -0.91 42.63 51.05
N THR A 203 -2.11 42.65 50.48
CA THR A 203 -2.99 41.47 50.48
C THR A 203 -2.86 40.71 49.16
N PRO A 204 -2.48 39.42 49.16
CA PRO A 204 -2.37 38.64 47.94
C PRO A 204 -3.67 38.58 47.14
N VAL A 205 -3.58 38.86 45.84
CA VAL A 205 -4.65 38.63 44.86
C VAL A 205 -4.81 37.12 44.69
N ASN A 206 -6.05 36.63 44.70
CA ASN A 206 -6.34 35.26 44.29
C ASN A 206 -6.22 35.15 42.76
N PRO A 207 -5.31 34.34 42.20
CA PRO A 207 -5.17 34.21 40.75
C PRO A 207 -6.28 33.36 40.10
N ASP A 208 -6.99 32.54 40.87
CA ASP A 208 -8.05 31.64 40.41
C ASP A 208 -9.28 32.43 39.90
N ASP A 209 -9.60 32.29 38.60
CA ASP A 209 -10.77 32.91 37.95
C ASP A 209 -12.05 32.06 38.07
N GLY A 210 -11.96 30.91 38.73
CA GLY A 210 -13.05 29.94 38.88
C GLY A 210 -13.27 29.06 37.66
N ASN A 211 -12.36 29.04 36.68
CA ASN A 211 -12.48 28.26 35.46
C ASN A 211 -11.51 27.07 35.46
N ALA A 212 -12.04 25.86 35.62
CA ALA A 212 -11.23 24.63 35.64
C ALA A 212 -10.55 24.28 34.29
N CYS A 213 -10.69 25.13 33.26
CA CYS A 213 -10.05 25.03 31.94
C CYS A 213 -8.73 25.81 31.82
N THR A 214 -8.39 26.62 32.82
CA THR A 214 -7.20 27.47 32.84
C THR A 214 -6.22 27.00 33.91
N VAL A 215 -4.92 27.12 33.62
CA VAL A 215 -3.90 27.16 34.67
C VAL A 215 -3.71 28.62 35.05
N ASP A 216 -4.06 28.91 36.28
CA ASP A 216 -3.95 30.24 36.87
C ASP A 216 -2.61 30.42 37.55
N ALA A 217 -1.92 31.49 37.19
CA ALA A 217 -0.65 31.86 37.76
C ALA A 217 -0.60 33.38 37.94
N CYS A 218 -0.04 33.83 39.06
CA CYS A 218 0.32 35.23 39.21
C CYS A 218 1.85 35.37 39.20
N ASP A 219 2.35 36.10 38.20
CA ASP A 219 3.74 36.48 38.09
C ASP A 219 3.94 37.83 38.81
N PRO A 220 4.90 37.98 39.75
CA PRO A 220 5.06 39.21 40.51
C PRO A 220 5.33 40.47 39.67
N MET A 221 5.84 40.33 38.44
CA MET A 221 6.14 41.43 37.53
C MET A 221 5.01 41.71 36.52
N THR A 222 4.29 40.67 36.05
CA THR A 222 3.26 40.82 35.01
C THR A 222 1.81 40.67 35.50
N GLY A 223 1.61 40.25 36.76
CA GLY A 223 0.30 40.08 37.38
C GLY A 223 -0.35 38.73 37.12
N VAL A 224 -1.66 38.67 37.38
CA VAL A 224 -2.48 37.45 37.19
C VAL A 224 -2.61 37.11 35.70
N SER A 225 -2.48 35.82 35.40
CA SER A 225 -2.59 35.25 34.07
C SER A 225 -3.35 33.92 34.11
N HIS A 226 -4.17 33.68 33.08
CA HIS A 226 -5.00 32.49 32.93
C HIS A 226 -4.65 31.83 31.60
N THR A 227 -4.05 30.65 31.62
CA THR A 227 -3.59 29.97 30.40
C THR A 227 -4.47 28.76 30.07
N PRO A 228 -5.20 28.74 28.93
CA PRO A 228 -6.08 27.62 28.59
C PRO A 228 -5.30 26.32 28.35
N VAL A 229 -5.71 25.23 29.01
CA VAL A 229 -5.11 23.89 28.90
C VAL A 229 -6.11 22.86 28.38
N ILE A 230 -6.71 23.16 27.21
CA ILE A 230 -7.80 22.35 26.64
C ILE A 230 -7.28 21.15 25.84
N ASN A 231 -6.11 21.23 25.20
CA ASN A 231 -5.62 20.23 24.24
C ASN A 231 -4.56 19.31 24.84
N ASP A 232 -4.75 17.99 24.73
CA ASP A 232 -3.78 16.98 25.23
C ASP A 232 -2.76 16.50 24.19
N GLY A 233 -2.82 17.05 22.97
CA GLY A 233 -1.97 16.68 21.84
C GLY A 233 -2.29 15.34 21.18
N ASN A 234 -3.36 14.65 21.59
CA ASN A 234 -3.78 13.39 21.00
C ASN A 234 -4.88 13.61 19.92
N PRO A 235 -4.61 13.37 18.63
CA PRO A 235 -5.60 13.54 17.57
C PRO A 235 -6.77 12.54 17.63
N CYS A 236 -6.74 11.54 18.52
CA CYS A 236 -7.84 10.60 18.74
C CYS A 236 -8.77 10.93 19.91
N THR A 237 -8.60 12.09 20.54
CA THR A 237 -9.52 12.63 21.55
C THR A 237 -10.17 13.91 21.05
N ALA A 238 -11.48 14.03 21.26
CA ALA A 238 -12.19 15.29 21.20
C ALA A 238 -11.99 16.00 22.52
N ASP A 239 -11.07 16.97 22.50
CA ASP A 239 -10.83 17.91 23.58
C ASP A 239 -12.05 18.81 23.76
N SER A 240 -12.56 18.86 24.99
CA SER A 240 -13.60 19.79 25.38
C SER A 240 -13.40 20.19 26.82
N CYS A 241 -13.83 21.40 27.19
CA CYS A 241 -13.71 21.83 28.57
C CYS A 241 -14.98 22.54 29.05
N ASP A 242 -15.41 22.15 30.25
CA ASP A 242 -16.52 22.73 30.96
C ASP A 242 -15.95 23.55 32.12
N PRO A 243 -16.25 24.87 32.24
CA PRO A 243 -15.62 25.72 33.24
C PRO A 243 -15.79 25.29 34.71
N MET A 244 -16.81 24.47 35.00
CA MET A 244 -17.12 23.99 36.36
C MET A 244 -16.55 22.60 36.67
N THR A 245 -16.39 21.74 35.65
CA THR A 245 -15.98 20.33 35.81
C THR A 245 -14.61 20.01 35.20
N GLY A 246 -14.04 20.94 34.45
CA GLY A 246 -12.68 20.89 33.91
C GLY A 246 -12.58 20.30 32.51
N VAL A 247 -11.34 19.97 32.16
CA VAL A 247 -10.96 19.44 30.84
C VAL A 247 -11.42 17.99 30.71
N SER A 248 -12.03 17.64 29.58
CA SER A 248 -12.49 16.29 29.28
C SER A 248 -12.14 15.88 27.84
N ASN A 249 -11.40 14.79 27.74
CA ASN A 249 -10.84 14.30 26.48
C ASN A 249 -11.61 13.04 26.12
N THR A 250 -12.55 13.16 25.20
CA THR A 250 -13.48 12.06 24.87
C THR A 250 -12.96 11.29 23.66
N PRO A 251 -12.85 9.94 23.70
CA PRO A 251 -12.41 9.16 22.55
C PRO A 251 -13.24 9.46 21.29
N LEU A 252 -12.57 9.78 20.19
CA LEU A 252 -13.20 9.92 18.89
C LEU A 252 -13.64 8.54 18.35
N PRO A 253 -14.68 8.49 17.50
CA PRO A 253 -15.15 7.23 16.91
C PRO A 253 -14.05 6.46 16.18
N ALA A 254 -14.16 5.14 16.22
CA ALA A 254 -13.30 4.26 15.45
C ALA A 254 -13.34 4.63 13.95
N GLY A 255 -12.18 4.71 13.31
CA GLY A 255 -12.02 5.09 11.90
C GLY A 255 -11.72 6.57 11.64
N THR A 256 -11.66 7.40 12.69
CA THR A 256 -11.28 8.82 12.53
C THR A 256 -9.79 8.94 12.17
N ASP A 257 -9.45 9.72 11.13
CA ASP A 257 -8.04 9.93 10.70
C ASP A 257 -7.25 10.66 11.78
N CYS A 258 -6.12 10.09 12.20
CA CYS A 258 -5.22 10.63 13.22
C CYS A 258 -3.82 10.99 12.68
N GLY A 259 -3.69 11.07 11.36
CA GLY A 259 -2.47 11.45 10.65
C GLY A 259 -1.55 10.28 10.31
N MET A 260 -0.62 10.53 9.38
CA MET A 260 0.37 9.54 8.90
C MET A 260 -0.23 8.21 8.37
N GLY A 261 -1.48 8.22 7.90
CA GLY A 261 -2.17 7.02 7.42
C GLY A 261 -2.66 6.09 8.53
N LYS A 262 -2.90 6.63 9.73
CA LYS A 262 -3.44 5.92 10.89
C LYS A 262 -4.88 6.35 11.19
N GLN A 263 -5.61 5.51 11.92
CA GLN A 263 -6.98 5.76 12.34
C GLN A 263 -7.13 5.59 13.86
N CYS A 264 -8.17 6.17 14.45
CA CYS A 264 -8.51 5.97 15.86
C CYS A 264 -9.21 4.63 16.09
N ASP A 265 -8.92 3.97 17.21
CA ASP A 265 -9.48 2.67 17.60
C ASP A 265 -10.85 2.74 18.31
N GLY A 266 -11.37 3.95 18.57
CA GLY A 266 -12.58 4.17 19.36
C GLY A 266 -12.37 4.14 20.89
N MET A 267 -11.16 3.82 21.36
CA MET A 267 -10.73 3.94 22.76
C MET A 267 -9.80 5.14 23.00
N GLY A 268 -9.40 5.83 21.93
CA GLY A 268 -8.59 7.05 21.97
C GLY A 268 -7.14 6.84 21.54
N GLN A 269 -6.78 5.68 20.94
CA GLN A 269 -5.44 5.41 20.43
C GLN A 269 -5.39 5.48 18.90
N CYS A 270 -4.29 6.04 18.40
CA CYS A 270 -4.01 6.16 16.96
C CYS A 270 -3.30 4.90 16.43
N THR A 271 -4.07 4.01 15.81
CA THR A 271 -3.70 2.67 15.34
C THR A 271 -3.38 2.65 13.82
N GLY A 272 -2.53 1.72 13.38
CA GLY A 272 -2.22 1.54 11.96
C GLY A 272 -3.33 0.85 11.15
N CYS A 273 -4.28 0.21 11.83
CA CYS A 273 -5.45 -0.46 11.24
C CYS A 273 -6.49 -0.75 12.32
N ILE A 274 -7.75 -0.97 11.91
CA ILE A 274 -8.85 -1.43 12.75
C ILE A 274 -9.29 -2.81 12.28
N ASP A 275 -9.40 -3.00 10.97
CA ASP A 275 -9.58 -4.30 10.34
C ASP A 275 -8.56 -4.57 9.21
N ALA A 276 -8.68 -5.73 8.56
CA ALA A 276 -7.76 -6.18 7.54
C ALA A 276 -7.79 -5.34 6.24
N PHE A 277 -8.89 -4.65 5.95
CA PHE A 277 -9.06 -3.82 4.75
C PHE A 277 -8.38 -2.45 4.87
N ASP A 278 -8.12 -1.97 6.08
CA ASP A 278 -7.31 -0.76 6.31
C ASP A 278 -5.83 -0.95 5.89
N CYS A 279 -5.37 -2.19 5.81
CA CYS A 279 -3.97 -2.52 5.60
C CYS A 279 -3.55 -2.52 4.12
N PRO A 280 -2.40 -1.93 3.76
CA PRO A 280 -1.93 -1.89 2.38
C PRO A 280 -1.54 -3.29 1.90
N GLY A 281 -2.23 -3.77 0.87
CA GLY A 281 -1.95 -5.05 0.22
C GLY A 281 -3.00 -5.37 -0.82
N GLN A 282 -2.62 -6.13 -1.85
CA GLN A 282 -3.60 -6.71 -2.77
C GLN A 282 -4.05 -8.05 -2.20
N VAL A 283 -5.36 -8.20 -1.97
CA VAL A 283 -6.00 -9.47 -1.63
C VAL A 283 -5.90 -10.41 -2.83
N THR A 284 -5.37 -11.61 -2.61
CA THR A 284 -5.34 -12.69 -3.60
C THR A 284 -5.69 -14.01 -2.92
N GLU A 285 -5.96 -15.06 -3.68
CA GLU A 285 -6.24 -16.39 -3.10
C GLU A 285 -5.06 -16.93 -2.26
N CYS A 286 -3.83 -16.49 -2.56
CA CYS A 286 -2.63 -16.90 -1.84
C CYS A 286 -2.20 -15.99 -0.69
N ARG A 287 -2.75 -14.77 -0.58
CA ARG A 287 -2.44 -13.86 0.53
C ARG A 287 -3.56 -12.88 0.84
N ALA A 288 -3.75 -12.63 2.12
CA ALA A 288 -4.62 -11.57 2.61
C ALA A 288 -3.88 -10.67 3.61
N PRO A 289 -4.10 -9.35 3.58
CA PRO A 289 -3.67 -8.48 4.67
C PRO A 289 -4.39 -8.87 5.97
N THR A 290 -3.79 -8.55 7.12
CA THR A 290 -4.41 -8.73 8.43
C THR A 290 -4.12 -7.53 9.32
N CYS A 291 -5.08 -7.18 10.18
CA CYS A 291 -4.81 -6.30 11.32
C CYS A 291 -4.71 -7.15 12.59
N THR A 292 -3.67 -6.95 13.40
CA THR A 292 -3.53 -7.60 14.71
C THR A 292 -2.92 -6.61 15.69
N ASN A 293 -3.66 -6.30 16.77
CA ASN A 293 -3.28 -5.28 17.76
C ASN A 293 -2.87 -3.93 17.13
N GLY A 294 -3.58 -3.52 16.08
CA GLY A 294 -3.33 -2.25 15.39
C GLY A 294 -2.11 -2.21 14.47
N ILE A 295 -1.49 -3.36 14.22
CA ILE A 295 -0.35 -3.51 13.31
C ILE A 295 -0.80 -4.33 12.09
N CYS A 296 -0.48 -3.81 10.91
CA CYS A 296 -0.69 -4.53 9.65
C CYS A 296 0.29 -5.68 9.49
N GLY A 297 -0.24 -6.86 9.22
CA GLY A 297 0.48 -8.06 8.81
C GLY A 297 -0.07 -8.61 7.50
N THR A 298 0.36 -9.83 7.17
CA THR A 298 -0.13 -10.59 6.03
C THR A 298 -0.19 -12.06 6.42
N ILE A 299 -1.26 -12.75 6.03
CA ILE A 299 -1.35 -14.20 6.09
C ILE A 299 -1.20 -14.78 4.70
N TYR A 300 -0.54 -15.93 4.62
CA TYR A 300 -0.35 -16.70 3.39
C TYR A 300 -1.21 -17.97 3.44
N ALA A 301 -1.79 -18.34 2.31
CA ALA A 301 -2.38 -19.66 2.15
C ALA A 301 -1.27 -20.73 2.23
N PRO A 302 -1.53 -21.92 2.80
CA PRO A 302 -0.55 -23.01 2.82
C PRO A 302 -0.03 -23.36 1.42
N ALA A 303 1.24 -23.78 1.35
CA ALA A 303 1.83 -24.26 0.10
C ALA A 303 1.01 -25.42 -0.49
N GLY A 304 0.73 -25.37 -1.78
CA GLY A 304 -0.09 -26.35 -2.49
C GLY A 304 -1.60 -26.11 -2.44
N THR A 305 -2.07 -25.01 -1.83
CA THR A 305 -3.50 -24.61 -1.86
C THR A 305 -3.91 -24.27 -3.30
N PRO A 306 -4.95 -24.90 -3.88
CA PRO A 306 -5.38 -24.66 -5.26
C PRO A 306 -6.06 -23.29 -5.42
N LEU A 307 -5.86 -22.67 -6.59
CA LEU A 307 -6.56 -21.46 -7.00
C LEU A 307 -7.91 -21.79 -7.66
N SER A 308 -8.74 -20.77 -7.90
CA SER A 308 -9.99 -20.93 -8.66
C SER A 308 -9.81 -20.90 -10.18
N THR A 309 -8.64 -20.46 -10.67
CA THR A 309 -8.31 -20.37 -12.10
C THR A 309 -7.55 -21.60 -12.59
N GLU A 310 -8.18 -22.78 -12.49
CA GLU A 310 -7.66 -24.01 -13.09
C GLU A 310 -8.13 -24.14 -14.55
N SER A 311 -7.25 -24.66 -15.40
CA SER A 311 -7.54 -24.93 -16.81
C SER A 311 -7.44 -26.43 -17.05
N SER A 312 -8.58 -27.12 -17.16
CA SER A 312 -8.55 -28.58 -17.25
C SER A 312 -8.00 -29.08 -18.59
N GLY A 313 -7.17 -30.12 -18.54
CA GLY A 313 -6.47 -30.72 -19.67
C GLY A 313 -5.23 -29.94 -20.12
N ASP A 314 -4.68 -29.05 -19.29
CA ASP A 314 -3.43 -28.34 -19.57
C ASP A 314 -2.19 -28.95 -18.86
N CYS A 315 -2.40 -30.00 -18.06
CA CYS A 315 -1.40 -30.71 -17.28
C CYS A 315 -0.72 -29.86 -16.21
N LYS A 316 -1.35 -28.77 -15.78
CA LYS A 316 -0.87 -27.89 -14.71
C LYS A 316 -1.91 -27.74 -13.62
N ARG A 317 -1.41 -27.35 -12.45
CA ARG A 317 -2.22 -26.93 -11.31
C ARG A 317 -1.70 -25.59 -10.80
N HIS A 318 -2.58 -24.61 -10.64
CA HIS A 318 -2.18 -23.32 -10.07
C HIS A 318 -2.33 -23.40 -8.56
N VAL A 319 -1.23 -23.17 -7.85
CA VAL A 319 -1.20 -23.23 -6.38
C VAL A 319 -0.48 -22.07 -5.75
N CYS A 320 -0.74 -21.90 -4.46
CA CYS A 320 0.03 -21.00 -3.61
C CYS A 320 1.36 -21.62 -3.19
N ASP A 321 2.42 -20.82 -3.17
CA ASP A 321 3.79 -21.21 -2.78
C ASP A 321 4.03 -21.23 -1.25
N GLY A 322 3.05 -20.79 -0.45
CA GLY A 322 3.19 -20.59 0.99
C GLY A 322 3.83 -19.26 1.42
N MET A 323 4.27 -18.43 0.47
CA MET A 323 4.82 -17.07 0.67
C MET A 323 3.96 -15.97 0.01
N GLY A 324 2.82 -16.33 -0.58
CA GLY A 324 1.83 -15.41 -1.11
C GLY A 324 1.94 -15.11 -2.61
N ALA A 325 2.70 -15.94 -3.35
CA ALA A 325 2.68 -15.97 -4.81
C ALA A 325 1.84 -17.16 -5.31
N ALA A 326 1.23 -16.99 -6.48
CA ALA A 326 0.71 -18.10 -7.26
C ALA A 326 1.84 -18.67 -8.12
N ILE A 327 1.97 -19.98 -8.12
CA ILE A 327 2.93 -20.75 -8.92
C ILE A 327 2.17 -21.80 -9.73
N VAL A 328 2.83 -22.29 -10.78
CA VAL A 328 2.30 -23.35 -11.65
C VAL A 328 3.14 -24.59 -11.41
N GLU A 329 2.50 -25.68 -11.00
CA GLU A 329 3.11 -26.99 -10.83
C GLU A 329 2.63 -27.95 -11.93
N ASP A 330 3.42 -28.97 -12.23
CA ASP A 330 2.99 -30.06 -13.13
C ASP A 330 1.97 -30.93 -12.38
N ASP A 331 0.80 -31.16 -12.99
CA ASP A 331 -0.19 -32.11 -12.50
C ASP A 331 -0.31 -33.29 -13.46
N ALA A 332 -0.13 -34.50 -12.93
CA ALA A 332 -0.26 -35.74 -13.68
C ALA A 332 -1.69 -36.30 -13.64
N MET A 333 -2.60 -35.69 -12.88
CA MET A 333 -4.01 -36.07 -12.78
C MET A 333 -4.92 -35.16 -13.62
N ASP A 334 -4.41 -34.04 -14.16
CA ASP A 334 -5.12 -33.19 -15.13
C ASP A 334 -4.84 -33.67 -16.57
N GLU A 335 -5.21 -34.91 -16.84
CA GLU A 335 -5.00 -35.55 -18.15
C GLU A 335 -5.86 -34.85 -19.22
N PRO A 336 -5.30 -34.51 -20.40
CA PRO A 336 -6.09 -34.00 -21.53
C PRO A 336 -6.97 -35.13 -22.10
N ASP A 337 -8.06 -34.80 -22.78
CA ASP A 337 -8.93 -35.79 -23.45
C ASP A 337 -9.22 -35.32 -24.89
N ASP A 338 -8.64 -35.97 -25.89
CA ASP A 338 -8.89 -35.70 -27.31
C ASP A 338 -10.05 -36.50 -27.91
N ASN A 339 -10.75 -37.29 -27.08
CA ASN A 339 -11.85 -38.19 -27.43
C ASN A 339 -11.45 -39.26 -28.47
N ASN A 340 -10.22 -39.75 -28.41
CA ASN A 340 -9.72 -40.83 -29.26
C ASN A 340 -9.15 -41.99 -28.43
N SER A 341 -9.84 -43.14 -28.41
CA SER A 341 -9.43 -44.34 -27.67
C SER A 341 -8.13 -44.96 -28.17
N CYS A 342 -7.59 -44.48 -29.30
CA CYS A 342 -6.32 -44.90 -29.86
C CYS A 342 -5.14 -44.00 -29.50
N THR A 343 -5.39 -42.97 -28.70
CA THR A 343 -4.36 -42.21 -27.98
C THR A 343 -4.40 -42.54 -26.50
N LEU A 344 -3.22 -42.59 -25.89
CA LEU A 344 -3.04 -42.55 -24.45
C LEU A 344 -2.86 -41.08 -24.07
N ASP A 345 -3.92 -40.56 -23.48
CA ASP A 345 -3.98 -39.29 -22.79
C ASP A 345 -3.03 -39.29 -21.59
N ALA A 346 -2.08 -38.37 -21.57
CA ALA A 346 -1.07 -38.31 -20.52
C ALA A 346 -0.43 -36.92 -20.39
N CYS A 347 0.04 -36.63 -19.18
CA CYS A 347 0.85 -35.46 -18.88
C CYS A 347 2.34 -35.81 -18.81
N LEU A 348 3.12 -35.37 -19.79
CA LEU A 348 4.57 -35.63 -19.84
C LEU A 348 5.36 -34.35 -19.53
N ALA A 349 5.98 -34.30 -18.34
CA ALA A 349 6.65 -33.10 -17.80
C ALA A 349 5.75 -31.85 -17.82
N GLY A 350 4.48 -32.05 -17.45
CA GLY A 350 3.44 -31.03 -17.46
C GLY A 350 3.16 -30.44 -18.86
N ALA A 351 3.30 -31.23 -19.92
CA ALA A 351 2.76 -30.89 -21.23
C ALA A 351 1.66 -31.91 -21.59
N PRO A 352 0.51 -31.47 -22.11
CA PRO A 352 -0.50 -32.35 -22.69
C PRO A 352 0.10 -33.20 -23.81
N THR A 353 -0.03 -34.52 -23.70
CA THR A 353 0.46 -35.48 -24.69
C THR A 353 -0.59 -36.55 -24.98
N HIS A 354 -0.73 -36.87 -26.27
CA HIS A 354 -1.64 -37.88 -26.79
C HIS A 354 -0.75 -38.84 -27.60
N LEU A 355 -0.38 -39.97 -27.01
CA LEU A 355 0.56 -40.92 -27.61
C LEU A 355 -0.19 -42.12 -28.20
N PRO A 356 0.11 -42.59 -29.42
CA PRO A 356 -0.53 -43.80 -29.97
C PRO A 356 -0.46 -44.98 -28.99
N VAL A 357 -1.62 -45.59 -28.71
CA VAL A 357 -1.68 -46.85 -27.97
C VAL A 357 -1.08 -47.99 -28.80
N ALA A 358 -0.93 -49.17 -28.20
CA ALA A 358 -0.37 -50.32 -28.92
C ALA A 358 -1.26 -50.74 -30.12
N LEU A 359 -0.63 -51.05 -31.25
CA LEU A 359 -1.28 -51.62 -32.44
C LEU A 359 -2.25 -52.75 -32.09
N GLY A 360 -3.47 -52.70 -32.62
CA GLY A 360 -4.50 -53.70 -32.36
C GLY A 360 -5.22 -53.55 -31.01
N THR A 361 -4.98 -52.47 -30.25
CA THR A 361 -5.84 -52.11 -29.11
C THR A 361 -7.26 -51.89 -29.60
N THR A 362 -8.26 -52.41 -28.87
CA THR A 362 -9.67 -52.29 -29.26
C THR A 362 -10.17 -50.87 -29.05
N CYS A 363 -10.86 -50.32 -30.04
CA CYS A 363 -11.46 -48.98 -30.00
C CYS A 363 -12.89 -49.02 -30.56
N THR A 364 -13.64 -47.93 -30.40
CA THR A 364 -15.02 -47.80 -30.91
C THR A 364 -15.29 -46.50 -31.68
N ASP A 365 -14.27 -45.66 -31.85
CA ASP A 365 -14.41 -44.31 -32.38
C ASP A 365 -14.50 -44.33 -33.91
N GLY A 366 -15.31 -43.43 -34.47
CA GLY A 366 -15.53 -43.36 -35.93
C GLY A 366 -16.15 -44.62 -36.57
N GLY A 367 -16.54 -45.63 -35.78
CA GLY A 367 -16.96 -46.94 -36.29
C GLY A 367 -15.82 -47.92 -36.57
N GLY A 368 -14.59 -47.61 -36.15
CA GLY A 368 -13.49 -48.57 -36.10
C GLY A 368 -13.64 -49.59 -34.98
N THR A 369 -12.71 -50.54 -34.94
CA THR A 369 -12.68 -51.68 -34.02
C THR A 369 -11.30 -51.86 -33.37
N VAL A 370 -10.23 -51.46 -34.06
CA VAL A 370 -8.83 -51.62 -33.65
C VAL A 370 -7.99 -50.37 -33.98
N CYS A 371 -6.99 -50.08 -33.16
CA CYS A 371 -6.07 -48.96 -33.37
C CYS A 371 -4.93 -49.32 -34.34
N ASP A 372 -4.57 -48.40 -35.23
CA ASP A 372 -3.38 -48.49 -36.08
C ASP A 372 -2.10 -47.98 -35.36
N ASP A 373 -0.93 -48.13 -35.99
CA ASP A 373 0.36 -47.66 -35.46
C ASP A 373 0.46 -46.12 -35.33
N ASN A 374 -0.47 -45.36 -35.93
CA ASN A 374 -0.51 -43.90 -35.90
C ASN A 374 -1.47 -43.35 -34.82
N GLY A 375 -2.16 -44.22 -34.07
CA GLY A 375 -3.14 -43.83 -33.06
C GLY A 375 -4.52 -43.49 -33.63
N THR A 376 -4.89 -44.05 -34.79
CA THR A 376 -6.21 -43.90 -35.41
C THR A 376 -7.06 -45.13 -35.18
N CYS A 377 -8.33 -44.95 -34.79
CA CYS A 377 -9.29 -46.05 -34.74
C CYS A 377 -9.75 -46.44 -36.15
N VAL A 378 -9.45 -47.68 -36.56
CA VAL A 378 -9.69 -48.22 -37.91
C VAL A 378 -10.49 -49.50 -37.85
N ALA A 379 -11.05 -49.94 -38.99
CA ALA A 379 -11.84 -51.17 -39.02
C ALA A 379 -10.98 -52.45 -38.98
N CYS A 380 -9.71 -52.34 -39.38
CA CYS A 380 -8.74 -53.43 -39.36
C CYS A 380 -7.30 -52.93 -39.56
N ASN A 381 -6.33 -53.74 -39.14
CA ASN A 381 -4.93 -53.70 -39.56
C ASN A 381 -4.51 -54.97 -40.31
N VAL A 382 -5.16 -56.10 -40.02
CA VAL A 382 -4.96 -57.41 -40.68
C VAL A 382 -6.31 -58.07 -40.97
N ASP A 383 -6.33 -59.01 -41.92
CA ASP A 383 -7.55 -59.75 -42.31
C ASP A 383 -8.25 -60.44 -41.13
N ALA A 384 -7.50 -60.81 -40.09
CA ALA A 384 -8.05 -61.46 -38.89
C ALA A 384 -8.88 -60.51 -37.99
N ASP A 385 -8.76 -59.19 -38.16
CA ASP A 385 -9.59 -58.20 -37.48
C ASP A 385 -10.98 -58.10 -38.13
N CYS A 386 -11.08 -58.52 -39.39
CA CYS A 386 -12.31 -58.49 -40.18
C CYS A 386 -13.18 -59.72 -39.91
N MET A 387 -14.48 -59.47 -39.74
CA MET A 387 -15.47 -60.54 -39.58
C MET A 387 -15.86 -61.14 -40.93
N ASN A 388 -16.53 -62.30 -40.90
CA ASN A 388 -17.11 -62.99 -42.07
C ASN A 388 -16.13 -63.44 -43.18
N GLY A 389 -14.82 -63.25 -43.02
CA GLY A 389 -13.81 -63.59 -44.03
C GLY A 389 -13.52 -62.47 -45.02
N ASP A 390 -13.91 -61.23 -44.69
CA ASP A 390 -13.49 -60.02 -45.39
C ASP A 390 -11.96 -59.82 -45.28
N VAL A 391 -11.38 -59.14 -46.26
CA VAL A 391 -9.94 -58.84 -46.34
C VAL A 391 -9.70 -57.43 -45.82
N CYS A 392 -8.60 -57.21 -45.09
CA CYS A 392 -8.23 -55.87 -44.66
C CYS A 392 -7.48 -55.14 -45.78
N MET A 393 -8.09 -54.10 -46.34
CA MET A 393 -7.48 -53.31 -47.42
C MET A 393 -7.63 -51.82 -47.14
N ALA A 394 -6.49 -51.12 -47.04
CA ALA A 394 -6.41 -49.70 -46.67
C ALA A 394 -7.20 -49.39 -45.38
N ASN A 395 -6.99 -50.20 -44.34
CA ASN A 395 -7.60 -50.08 -43.01
C ASN A 395 -9.15 -50.19 -42.97
N ALA A 396 -9.75 -50.68 -44.05
CA ALA A 396 -11.16 -51.04 -44.15
C ALA A 396 -11.33 -52.54 -44.41
N CYS A 397 -12.30 -53.16 -43.74
CA CYS A 397 -12.74 -54.51 -44.09
C CYS A 397 -13.56 -54.45 -45.37
N VAL A 398 -13.12 -55.17 -46.40
CA VAL A 398 -13.80 -55.27 -47.68
C VAL A 398 -14.04 -56.74 -48.03
N ALA A 399 -15.19 -57.04 -48.61
CA ALA A 399 -15.47 -58.38 -49.11
C ALA A 399 -14.37 -58.83 -50.08
N PRO A 400 -13.98 -60.12 -50.10
CA PRO A 400 -13.08 -60.64 -51.12
C PRO A 400 -13.71 -60.41 -52.50
N ALA A 401 -12.92 -59.99 -53.47
CA ALA A 401 -13.34 -59.86 -54.87
C ALA A 401 -14.01 -61.15 -55.35
N THR A 402 -15.25 -61.07 -55.84
CA THR A 402 -15.93 -62.22 -56.47
C THR A 402 -16.55 -61.83 -57.79
N CYS A 403 -16.49 -62.73 -58.76
CA CYS A 403 -16.98 -62.55 -60.14
C CYS A 403 -18.49 -62.29 -60.33
N MET A 404 -19.23 -61.96 -59.26
CA MET A 404 -20.68 -61.73 -59.23
C MET A 404 -21.08 -60.73 -58.11
N ASP A 405 -20.18 -59.85 -57.68
CA ASP A 405 -20.44 -58.85 -56.62
C ASP A 405 -20.95 -57.50 -57.15
N GLY A 406 -21.03 -57.33 -58.48
CA GLY A 406 -21.57 -56.15 -59.15
C GLY A 406 -20.61 -54.97 -59.23
N ILE A 407 -19.33 -55.15 -58.89
CA ILE A 407 -18.30 -54.12 -58.97
C ILE A 407 -17.06 -54.62 -59.70
N MET A 408 -16.54 -53.84 -60.65
CA MET A 408 -15.32 -54.19 -61.37
C MET A 408 -14.10 -54.15 -60.44
N ASN A 409 -13.71 -55.31 -59.90
CA ASN A 409 -12.63 -55.47 -58.93
C ASN A 409 -11.76 -56.71 -59.28
N GLY A 410 -10.79 -57.07 -58.43
CA GLY A 410 -10.00 -58.30 -58.61
C GLY A 410 -9.23 -58.36 -59.94
N ASP A 411 -9.41 -59.44 -60.69
CA ASP A 411 -8.83 -59.64 -62.04
C ASP A 411 -9.80 -59.32 -63.20
N GLU A 412 -10.95 -58.71 -62.92
CA GLU A 412 -11.98 -58.40 -63.90
C GLU A 412 -11.56 -57.35 -64.94
N THR A 413 -12.11 -57.48 -66.16
CA THR A 413 -11.94 -56.49 -67.25
C THR A 413 -13.21 -55.76 -67.61
N GLY A 414 -14.36 -56.25 -67.15
CA GLY A 414 -15.66 -55.58 -67.08
C GLY A 414 -16.39 -56.05 -65.81
N VAL A 415 -17.47 -55.38 -65.39
CA VAL A 415 -18.19 -55.75 -64.16
C VAL A 415 -18.65 -57.20 -64.22
N ASP A 416 -18.32 -58.01 -63.20
CA ASP A 416 -18.66 -59.43 -63.08
C ASP A 416 -18.05 -60.33 -64.21
N CYS A 417 -17.04 -59.84 -64.95
CA CYS A 417 -16.53 -60.55 -66.12
C CYS A 417 -15.07 -60.25 -66.52
N GLY A 418 -14.48 -61.19 -67.27
CA GLY A 418 -13.10 -61.10 -67.76
C GLY A 418 -12.10 -61.75 -66.81
N GLY A 419 -10.83 -61.37 -66.94
CA GLY A 419 -9.76 -61.98 -66.15
C GLY A 419 -9.52 -63.47 -66.44
N ALA A 420 -8.89 -64.15 -65.49
CA ALA A 420 -8.64 -65.59 -65.52
C ALA A 420 -9.68 -66.39 -64.70
N MET A 421 -10.28 -65.76 -63.69
CA MET A 421 -11.18 -66.43 -62.74
C MET A 421 -12.67 -66.27 -63.07
N CYS A 422 -13.04 -65.23 -63.82
CA CYS A 422 -14.45 -64.90 -64.09
C CYS A 422 -14.93 -65.35 -65.48
N LEU A 423 -16.24 -65.20 -65.73
CA LEU A 423 -16.85 -65.55 -67.00
C LEU A 423 -16.44 -64.55 -68.10
N LYS A 424 -16.47 -65.00 -69.36
CA LYS A 424 -16.17 -64.12 -70.50
C LYS A 424 -17.23 -63.04 -70.69
N CYS A 425 -16.79 -61.80 -70.84
CA CYS A 425 -17.63 -60.62 -71.06
C CYS A 425 -18.45 -60.70 -72.36
N ASN A 426 -19.63 -60.08 -72.39
CA ASN A 426 -20.57 -60.12 -73.52
C ASN A 426 -21.29 -58.78 -73.73
N GLY A 427 -20.59 -57.85 -74.37
CA GLY A 427 -21.00 -56.44 -74.53
C GLY A 427 -20.20 -55.50 -73.63
N ASP A 428 -19.59 -56.03 -72.58
CA ASP A 428 -18.85 -55.30 -71.56
C ASP A 428 -17.41 -54.97 -71.99
N ALA A 429 -16.67 -54.31 -71.11
CA ALA A 429 -15.29 -53.90 -71.33
C ALA A 429 -14.31 -55.09 -71.41
N CYS A 430 -13.24 -54.90 -72.17
CA CYS A 430 -12.19 -55.90 -72.37
C CYS A 430 -10.83 -55.26 -72.66
N GLY A 431 -9.76 -55.93 -72.23
CA GLY A 431 -8.39 -55.72 -72.65
C GLY A 431 -7.95 -56.60 -73.83
N SER A 432 -8.57 -57.77 -74.06
CA SER A 432 -8.19 -58.69 -75.14
C SER A 432 -9.33 -59.51 -75.75
N ASP A 433 -9.12 -59.98 -76.99
CA ASP A 433 -10.02 -60.91 -77.71
C ASP A 433 -10.32 -62.19 -76.90
N ALA A 434 -9.45 -62.57 -75.95
CA ALA A 434 -9.64 -63.77 -75.13
C ALA A 434 -10.72 -63.61 -74.05
N GLU A 435 -10.94 -62.40 -73.52
CA GLU A 435 -11.94 -62.14 -72.48
C GLU A 435 -13.38 -62.11 -73.02
N CYS A 436 -13.55 -61.90 -74.32
CA CYS A 436 -14.88 -61.79 -74.93
C CYS A 436 -15.49 -63.14 -75.29
N GLN A 437 -16.78 -63.32 -75.02
CA GLN A 437 -17.54 -64.52 -75.43
C GLN A 437 -17.56 -64.69 -76.96
N SER A 438 -17.55 -63.58 -77.71
CA SER A 438 -17.46 -63.56 -79.18
C SER A 438 -16.06 -63.87 -79.73
N GLY A 439 -15.03 -63.77 -78.90
CA GLY A 439 -13.63 -63.76 -79.33
C GLY A 439 -13.19 -62.46 -80.01
N ILE A 440 -13.91 -61.34 -79.81
CA ILE A 440 -13.61 -60.03 -80.42
C ILE A 440 -13.71 -58.90 -79.39
N CYS A 441 -12.56 -58.32 -79.05
CA CYS A 441 -12.43 -57.09 -78.28
C CYS A 441 -12.08 -55.93 -79.23
N SER A 442 -12.99 -54.99 -79.42
CA SER A 442 -12.82 -53.89 -80.38
C SER A 442 -13.13 -52.56 -79.72
N GLY A 443 -12.15 -51.65 -79.69
CA GLY A 443 -12.29 -50.35 -79.01
C GLY A 443 -12.45 -50.46 -77.50
N GLY A 444 -11.97 -51.55 -76.88
CA GLY A 444 -12.11 -51.82 -75.45
C GLY A 444 -13.46 -52.42 -75.02
N MET A 445 -14.31 -52.84 -75.97
CA MET A 445 -15.58 -53.51 -75.68
C MET A 445 -15.73 -54.82 -76.47
N CYS A 446 -16.41 -55.80 -75.88
CA CYS A 446 -16.72 -57.07 -76.50
C CYS A 446 -17.84 -56.94 -77.53
N VAL A 447 -17.54 -57.15 -78.81
CA VAL A 447 -18.50 -57.01 -79.92
C VAL A 447 -18.92 -58.36 -80.49
N ALA A 448 -20.21 -58.52 -80.81
CA ALA A 448 -20.75 -59.80 -81.31
C ALA A 448 -20.20 -60.22 -82.68
N ASN A 449 -19.86 -59.25 -83.54
CA ASN A 449 -19.18 -59.43 -84.82
C ASN A 449 -18.48 -58.13 -85.20
N ILE A 450 -17.54 -58.17 -86.16
CA ILE A 450 -16.92 -56.98 -86.73
C ILE A 450 -16.93 -57.07 -88.25
N ASN A 451 -17.39 -56.03 -88.95
CA ASN A 451 -17.61 -56.05 -90.40
C ASN A 451 -18.47 -57.23 -90.92
N GLY A 452 -19.38 -57.75 -90.09
CA GLY A 452 -20.15 -58.96 -90.42
C GLY A 452 -19.33 -60.25 -90.38
N CYS A 453 -18.19 -60.25 -89.69
CA CYS A 453 -17.31 -61.40 -89.49
C CYS A 453 -17.24 -61.80 -88.00
N THR A 454 -17.20 -63.10 -87.73
CA THR A 454 -16.82 -63.69 -86.43
C THR A 454 -15.66 -64.68 -86.61
N PRO A 455 -14.87 -64.99 -85.57
CA PRO A 455 -13.83 -66.02 -85.63
C PRO A 455 -14.36 -67.40 -86.04
N SER A 456 -15.63 -67.69 -85.77
CA SER A 456 -16.30 -68.97 -86.08
C SER A 456 -16.78 -69.12 -87.53
N MET A 457 -17.10 -68.01 -88.23
CA MET A 457 -17.47 -68.04 -89.65
C MET A 457 -16.30 -67.74 -90.59
N ALA A 458 -15.17 -67.32 -90.03
CA ALA A 458 -13.96 -67.05 -90.80
C ALA A 458 -13.43 -68.31 -91.47
N THR A 459 -12.97 -68.19 -92.72
CA THR A 459 -12.33 -69.31 -93.42
C THR A 459 -11.03 -69.63 -92.68
N ASP A 460 -10.86 -70.86 -92.20
CA ASP A 460 -9.70 -71.27 -91.42
C ASP A 460 -8.50 -71.54 -92.32
N LEU A 461 -7.56 -70.61 -92.32
CA LEU A 461 -6.34 -70.61 -93.12
C LEU A 461 -5.09 -70.66 -92.23
N THR A 462 -5.23 -71.03 -90.95
CA THR A 462 -4.16 -71.07 -89.94
C THR A 462 -3.02 -72.03 -90.28
N ALA A 463 -3.28 -73.04 -91.11
CA ALA A 463 -2.28 -73.98 -91.61
C ALA A 463 -1.38 -73.41 -92.74
N MET A 464 -1.63 -72.19 -93.24
CA MET A 464 -0.91 -71.60 -94.37
C MET A 464 0.00 -70.43 -93.94
N SER A 465 1.24 -70.44 -94.46
CA SER A 465 2.21 -69.35 -94.28
C SER A 465 1.91 -68.11 -95.13
N ALA A 466 1.12 -68.26 -96.20
CA ALA A 466 0.63 -67.17 -97.02
C ALA A 466 -0.77 -67.48 -97.57
N THR A 467 -1.58 -66.45 -97.79
CA THR A 467 -2.91 -66.55 -98.39
C THR A 467 -3.23 -65.32 -99.26
N THR A 468 -4.23 -65.43 -100.13
CA THR A 468 -4.69 -64.34 -101.00
C THR A 468 -6.18 -64.07 -100.78
N VAL A 469 -6.52 -62.82 -100.44
CA VAL A 469 -7.88 -62.28 -100.51
C VAL A 469 -8.02 -61.57 -101.85
N THR A 470 -8.86 -62.11 -102.75
CA THR A 470 -9.16 -61.46 -104.02
C THR A 470 -10.28 -60.45 -103.84
N PHE A 471 -10.25 -59.34 -104.58
CA PHE A 471 -11.32 -58.34 -104.54
C PHE A 471 -11.68 -57.81 -105.93
N SER A 472 -12.98 -57.86 -106.21
CA SER A 472 -13.63 -57.39 -107.43
C SER A 472 -15.13 -57.27 -107.16
N SER A 473 -15.87 -56.60 -108.05
CA SER A 473 -17.34 -56.56 -108.02
C SER A 473 -17.94 -56.20 -106.63
N LEU A 474 -17.32 -55.23 -105.94
CA LEU A 474 -17.73 -54.73 -104.62
C LEU A 474 -17.63 -55.76 -103.46
N SER A 475 -16.77 -56.78 -103.56
CA SER A 475 -16.59 -57.77 -102.49
C SER A 475 -15.14 -58.21 -102.28
N TYR A 476 -14.84 -58.73 -101.09
CA TYR A 476 -13.59 -59.41 -100.72
C TYR A 476 -13.86 -60.92 -100.60
N THR A 477 -13.01 -61.75 -101.21
CA THR A 477 -13.16 -63.22 -101.23
C THR A 477 -11.83 -63.91 -100.87
N PRO A 478 -11.75 -64.61 -99.71
CA PRO A 478 -12.78 -64.73 -98.69
C PRO A 478 -12.95 -63.41 -97.91
N LYS A 479 -14.18 -63.11 -97.48
CA LYS A 479 -14.49 -61.90 -96.71
C LYS A 479 -13.89 -61.93 -95.29
N CYS A 480 -14.01 -63.07 -94.63
CA CYS A 480 -13.56 -63.30 -93.27
C CYS A 480 -12.54 -64.44 -93.30
N ILE A 481 -11.33 -64.20 -92.80
CA ILE A 481 -10.27 -65.23 -92.73
C ILE A 481 -9.66 -65.30 -91.34
N LYS A 482 -9.27 -66.51 -90.93
CA LYS A 482 -8.51 -66.75 -89.70
C LYS A 482 -7.13 -67.29 -90.06
N VAL A 483 -6.07 -66.66 -89.57
CA VAL A 483 -4.67 -66.99 -89.92
C VAL A 483 -3.81 -67.07 -88.67
N LYS A 484 -2.63 -67.67 -88.79
CA LYS A 484 -1.66 -67.69 -87.69
C LYS A 484 -0.83 -66.41 -87.68
N ALA A 485 -0.36 -65.99 -86.51
CA ALA A 485 0.64 -64.93 -86.39
C ALA A 485 1.86 -65.22 -87.28
N GLY A 486 2.24 -64.23 -88.09
CA GLY A 486 3.30 -64.31 -89.12
C GLY A 486 2.81 -64.71 -90.52
N THR A 487 1.54 -65.07 -90.73
CA THR A 487 1.01 -65.34 -92.07
C THR A 487 1.01 -64.08 -92.95
N VAL A 488 1.42 -64.22 -94.22
CA VAL A 488 1.34 -63.16 -95.22
C VAL A 488 -0.04 -63.17 -95.90
N VAL A 489 -0.84 -62.15 -95.66
CA VAL A 489 -2.15 -61.96 -96.32
C VAL A 489 -1.99 -61.01 -97.50
N THR A 490 -2.21 -61.52 -98.71
CA THR A 490 -2.10 -60.76 -99.96
C THR A 490 -3.46 -60.33 -100.46
N PHE A 491 -3.71 -59.03 -100.54
CA PHE A 491 -4.91 -58.49 -101.19
C PHE A 491 -4.64 -58.31 -102.68
N SER A 492 -5.46 -58.91 -103.54
CA SER A 492 -5.26 -58.94 -105.00
C SER A 492 -6.49 -58.43 -105.75
N GLY A 493 -6.33 -57.34 -106.50
CA GLY A 493 -7.40 -56.56 -107.14
C GLY A 493 -6.95 -55.11 -107.41
N SER A 494 -7.75 -54.32 -108.13
CA SER A 494 -7.38 -52.93 -108.47
C SER A 494 -7.63 -51.96 -107.31
N PHE A 495 -6.57 -51.58 -106.58
CA PHE A 495 -6.68 -50.61 -105.48
C PHE A 495 -7.12 -49.21 -105.93
N ALA A 496 -6.84 -48.84 -107.18
CA ALA A 496 -7.27 -47.55 -107.74
C ALA A 496 -8.79 -47.38 -107.79
N ASN A 497 -9.54 -48.49 -107.92
CA ASN A 497 -11.00 -48.51 -107.88
C ASN A 497 -11.55 -48.95 -106.52
N HIS A 498 -10.76 -49.70 -105.75
CA HIS A 498 -11.14 -50.23 -104.44
C HIS A 498 -10.03 -50.04 -103.40
N PRO A 499 -9.81 -48.80 -102.90
CA PRO A 499 -8.77 -48.52 -101.92
C PRO A 499 -9.01 -49.28 -100.61
N LEU A 500 -8.05 -50.09 -100.16
CA LEU A 500 -8.12 -50.86 -98.94
C LEU A 500 -7.68 -50.00 -97.75
N GLN A 501 -8.51 -49.93 -96.71
CA GLN A 501 -8.25 -49.21 -95.47
C GLN A 501 -8.56 -50.11 -94.26
N GLY A 502 -7.71 -50.06 -93.23
CA GLY A 502 -7.99 -50.69 -91.94
C GLY A 502 -9.09 -49.96 -91.18
N GLY A 503 -9.96 -50.70 -90.49
CA GLY A 503 -11.06 -50.15 -89.70
C GLY A 503 -12.36 -50.93 -89.83
N TYR A 504 -13.37 -50.51 -89.08
CA TYR A 504 -14.63 -51.24 -88.92
C TYR A 504 -15.85 -50.40 -89.32
N MET A 505 -16.97 -51.06 -89.62
CA MET A 505 -18.29 -50.44 -89.75
C MET A 505 -18.91 -50.28 -88.36
N ASP A 506 -19.29 -49.06 -88.00
CA ASP A 506 -19.98 -48.79 -86.74
C ASP A 506 -21.47 -49.22 -86.78
N LEU A 507 -22.18 -49.02 -85.67
CA LEU A 507 -23.61 -49.34 -85.55
C LEU A 507 -24.51 -48.49 -86.45
N ALA A 508 -24.01 -47.37 -87.01
CA ALA A 508 -24.70 -46.55 -88.00
C ALA A 508 -24.38 -46.98 -89.45
N ASN A 509 -23.63 -48.08 -89.64
CA ASN A 509 -23.10 -48.54 -90.92
C ASN A 509 -22.18 -47.49 -91.61
N LEU A 510 -21.45 -46.72 -90.81
CA LEU A 510 -20.42 -45.79 -91.26
C LEU A 510 -19.02 -46.38 -91.04
N PRO A 511 -18.09 -46.20 -91.99
CA PRO A 511 -16.72 -46.69 -91.85
C PRO A 511 -15.92 -45.84 -90.86
N THR A 512 -15.45 -46.45 -89.78
CA THR A 512 -14.50 -45.88 -88.83
C THR A 512 -13.08 -46.36 -89.16
N PRO A 513 -12.15 -45.48 -89.59
CA PRO A 513 -10.77 -45.86 -89.87
C PRO A 513 -10.04 -46.31 -88.60
N ALA A 514 -9.24 -47.37 -88.71
CA ALA A 514 -8.29 -47.74 -87.66
C ALA A 514 -7.18 -46.68 -87.54
N ALA A 515 -6.86 -46.26 -86.32
CA ALA A 515 -5.82 -45.27 -86.05
C ALA A 515 -4.39 -45.79 -86.34
N SER A 516 -4.20 -47.10 -86.29
CA SER A 516 -2.93 -47.78 -86.58
C SER A 516 -3.19 -49.23 -87.03
N GLY A 517 -2.16 -49.92 -87.48
CA GLY A 517 -2.22 -51.34 -87.86
C GLY A 517 -1.70 -51.63 -89.27
N PRO A 518 -1.77 -52.90 -89.71
CA PRO A 518 -1.16 -53.36 -90.96
C PRO A 518 -1.78 -52.72 -92.21
N PHE A 519 -3.06 -52.36 -92.16
CA PHE A 519 -3.81 -51.76 -93.27
C PHE A 519 -3.90 -50.22 -93.17
N VAL A 520 -2.94 -49.60 -92.48
CA VAL A 520 -2.80 -48.15 -92.33
C VAL A 520 -1.38 -47.75 -92.77
N PRO A 521 -1.20 -46.75 -93.67
CA PRO A 521 -2.22 -45.95 -94.34
C PRO A 521 -3.00 -46.74 -95.43
N VAL A 522 -4.02 -46.09 -96.00
CA VAL A 522 -4.80 -46.56 -97.15
C VAL A 522 -3.88 -47.13 -98.24
N THR A 523 -4.28 -48.24 -98.85
CA THR A 523 -3.67 -48.75 -100.08
C THR A 523 -4.60 -48.45 -101.25
N ASP A 524 -4.23 -47.45 -102.06
CA ASP A 524 -5.02 -46.86 -103.15
C ASP A 524 -4.40 -47.08 -104.55
N ALA A 525 -3.21 -47.66 -104.64
CA ALA A 525 -2.50 -47.89 -105.89
C ALA A 525 -1.98 -49.33 -106.03
N GLY A 526 -1.86 -49.79 -107.29
CA GLY A 526 -1.38 -51.13 -107.65
C GLY A 526 -2.49 -52.19 -107.79
N THR A 527 -2.07 -53.42 -108.06
CA THR A 527 -2.95 -54.58 -108.30
C THR A 527 -2.81 -55.70 -107.26
N SER A 528 -1.82 -55.64 -106.38
CA SER A 528 -1.60 -56.61 -105.32
C SER A 528 -0.73 -56.01 -104.19
N LYS A 529 -1.02 -56.33 -102.93
CA LYS A 529 -0.19 -55.97 -101.77
C LYS A 529 -0.28 -57.02 -100.67
N GLY A 530 0.88 -57.48 -100.20
CA GLY A 530 1.03 -58.42 -99.09
C GLY A 530 1.22 -57.70 -97.75
N PHE A 531 0.60 -58.22 -96.69
CA PHE A 531 0.73 -57.75 -95.31
C PHE A 531 1.11 -58.94 -94.41
N THR A 532 2.21 -58.82 -93.67
CA THR A 532 2.61 -59.84 -92.68
C THR A 532 1.94 -59.52 -91.35
N LEU A 533 1.03 -60.39 -90.90
CA LEU A 533 0.23 -60.15 -89.70
C LEU A 533 0.88 -60.82 -88.49
N SER A 534 1.84 -60.12 -87.86
CA SER A 534 2.73 -60.71 -86.84
C SER A 534 2.19 -60.73 -85.41
N THR A 535 1.14 -59.97 -85.11
CA THR A 535 0.58 -59.84 -83.74
C THR A 535 -0.80 -60.49 -83.69
N GLN A 536 -1.13 -61.16 -82.59
CA GLN A 536 -2.47 -61.69 -82.35
C GLN A 536 -3.49 -60.56 -82.29
N GLY A 537 -4.70 -60.80 -82.81
CA GLY A 537 -5.83 -59.90 -82.66
C GLY A 537 -6.71 -59.86 -83.90
N THR A 538 -7.73 -59.01 -83.83
CA THR A 538 -8.73 -58.83 -84.87
C THR A 538 -8.43 -57.59 -85.73
N TYR A 539 -8.21 -57.80 -87.04
CA TYR A 539 -7.86 -56.76 -88.00
C TYR A 539 -8.99 -56.52 -89.00
N PRO A 540 -9.93 -55.60 -88.71
CA PRO A 540 -11.01 -55.26 -89.62
C PRO A 540 -10.49 -54.36 -90.76
N PHE A 541 -11.08 -54.51 -91.95
CA PHE A 541 -10.75 -53.73 -93.14
C PHE A 541 -11.97 -53.45 -94.01
N TYR A 542 -11.90 -52.38 -94.82
CA TYR A 542 -12.93 -52.02 -95.78
C TYR A 542 -12.37 -51.35 -97.03
N CYS A 543 -13.19 -51.31 -98.09
CA CYS A 543 -12.94 -50.53 -99.29
C CYS A 543 -13.53 -49.12 -99.12
N VAL A 544 -12.72 -48.07 -99.18
CA VAL A 544 -13.11 -46.69 -98.80
C VAL A 544 -14.46 -46.23 -99.40
N PRO A 545 -14.68 -46.21 -100.73
CA PRO A 545 -15.96 -45.78 -101.32
C PRO A 545 -17.10 -46.81 -101.25
N HIS A 546 -16.86 -48.04 -100.80
CA HIS A 546 -17.81 -49.16 -100.91
C HIS A 546 -18.08 -49.86 -99.57
N ALA A 547 -17.60 -49.30 -98.46
CA ALA A 547 -17.67 -49.88 -97.12
C ALA A 547 -19.12 -50.13 -96.67
N SER A 548 -20.00 -49.15 -96.86
CA SER A 548 -21.44 -49.21 -96.56
C SER A 548 -22.24 -50.09 -97.52
N LEU A 549 -21.67 -50.46 -98.69
CA LEU A 549 -22.23 -51.45 -99.62
C LEU A 549 -21.84 -52.89 -99.24
N GLY A 550 -21.14 -53.09 -98.10
CA GLY A 550 -20.73 -54.40 -97.62
C GLY A 550 -19.34 -54.85 -98.10
N MET A 551 -18.61 -54.01 -98.84
CA MET A 551 -17.21 -54.27 -99.24
C MET A 551 -16.26 -54.03 -98.07
N ASN A 552 -16.36 -54.90 -97.08
CA ASN A 552 -15.61 -54.91 -95.84
C ASN A 552 -15.36 -56.37 -95.39
N GLY A 553 -14.46 -56.58 -94.44
CA GLY A 553 -14.08 -57.89 -93.93
C GLY A 553 -13.21 -57.80 -92.69
N ALA A 554 -12.71 -58.95 -92.22
CA ALA A 554 -11.80 -59.02 -91.09
C ALA A 554 -10.81 -60.19 -91.22
N VAL A 555 -9.60 -59.97 -90.70
CA VAL A 555 -8.61 -61.03 -90.46
C VAL A 555 -8.48 -61.26 -88.97
N PHE A 556 -8.77 -62.48 -88.53
CA PHE A 556 -8.53 -62.92 -87.15
C PHE A 556 -7.16 -63.59 -87.09
N VAL A 557 -6.22 -63.02 -86.33
CA VAL A 557 -4.88 -63.56 -86.18
C VAL A 557 -4.78 -64.26 -84.83
N VAL A 558 -4.50 -65.57 -84.86
CA VAL A 558 -4.34 -66.41 -83.67
C VAL A 558 -2.86 -66.78 -83.44
N PRO A 559 -2.46 -67.19 -82.22
CA PRO A 559 -1.07 -67.54 -81.89
C PRO A 559 -0.41 -68.65 -82.73
#